data_AF-A0AAW0G6C0-F1
#
_entry.id   AF-A0AAW0G6C0-F1
#
_cell.length_a   1.000
_cell.length_b   1.000
_cell.length_c   1.000
_cell.angle_alpha   90.00
_cell.angle_beta   90.00
_cell.angle_gamma   90.00
#
_symmetry.space_group_name_H-M   'P 1'
#
loop_
_entity.id
_entity.type
_entity.pdbx_description
1 polymer ?
#
loop_
_entity_poly.entity_id
_entity_poly.type
_entity_poly.pdbx_seq_one_letter_code
_entity_poly.pdbx_strand_id
1 'polypeptide(L)'
;MVVHTPRTLSRRLDRIEPDRRLVRSRKRRSDLHVPRINVRRSLTFAERSLRKTAWDKARSDQKADLQAARDEIHSIAAMFAEKYGHCEEYWYSRIMQSERLAKTKRRINLWNVFLSLRLRQINLGQGTKKKANDPDVLAQLTQEWLAMSQEA
;
A
#
# COMPACT_ATOMS: atom_id res chain seq x y z
N MET A 1 4.41 -58.83 0.67
CA MET A 1 5.18 -58.37 -0.50
C MET A 1 6.23 -57.40 -0.01
N VAL A 2 7.48 -57.85 0.07
CA VAL A 2 8.61 -57.09 0.61
C VAL A 2 9.29 -56.39 -0.55
N VAL A 3 9.23 -55.06 -0.60
CA VAL A 3 9.95 -54.26 -1.59
C VAL A 3 11.15 -53.63 -0.89
N HIS A 4 12.33 -54.18 -1.17
CA HIS A 4 13.62 -53.61 -0.82
C HIS A 4 13.92 -52.39 -1.71
N THR A 5 14.20 -51.25 -1.11
CA THR A 5 14.92 -50.16 -1.78
C THR A 5 16.31 -50.02 -1.17
N PRO A 6 17.40 -50.19 -1.93
CA PRO A 6 18.76 -50.13 -1.41
C PRO A 6 19.32 -48.70 -1.34
N ARG A 7 20.03 -48.47 -0.23
CA ARG A 7 21.40 -47.95 -0.14
C ARG A 7 21.65 -46.49 -0.53
N THR A 8 21.77 -45.72 0.55
CA THR A 8 22.54 -44.48 0.73
C THR A 8 23.82 -44.39 -0.12
N LEU A 9 23.88 -43.37 -0.98
CA LEU A 9 25.14 -42.86 -1.52
C LEU A 9 25.67 -41.77 -0.59
N SER A 10 26.59 -42.19 0.28
CA SER A 10 27.51 -41.34 1.01
C SER A 10 28.33 -40.50 0.03
N ARG A 11 27.97 -39.23 -0.11
CA ARG A 11 28.80 -38.22 -0.77
C ARG A 11 30.05 -38.04 0.09
N ARG A 12 31.16 -38.64 -0.36
CA ARG A 12 32.50 -38.38 0.16
C ARG A 12 32.73 -36.87 0.20
N LEU A 13 32.91 -36.37 1.41
CA LEU A 13 33.50 -35.06 1.67
C LEU A 13 34.99 -35.20 1.41
N ASP A 14 35.42 -34.85 0.20
CA ASP A 14 36.84 -34.59 -0.03
C ASP A 14 37.19 -33.33 0.76
N ARG A 15 37.76 -33.55 1.95
CA ARG A 15 38.45 -32.54 2.76
C ARG A 15 39.65 -32.06 1.95
N ILE A 16 39.46 -30.98 1.21
CA ILE A 16 40.57 -30.18 0.69
C ILE A 16 41.09 -29.37 1.87
N GLU A 17 42.22 -29.80 2.43
CA GLU A 17 43.02 -29.04 3.39
C GLU A 17 43.40 -27.68 2.76
N PRO A 18 43.06 -26.54 3.35
CA PRO A 18 43.57 -25.26 2.88
C PRO A 18 45.03 -25.12 3.31
N ASP A 19 45.94 -25.19 2.35
CA ASP A 19 47.37 -24.94 2.51
C ASP A 19 47.59 -23.58 3.20
N ARG A 20 47.99 -23.65 4.47
CA ARG A 20 48.28 -22.51 5.34
C ARG A 20 49.70 -22.00 5.04
N ARG A 21 49.91 -21.37 3.89
CA ARG A 21 51.12 -20.56 3.64
C ARG A 21 50.85 -19.55 2.52
N LEU A 22 50.50 -18.33 2.93
CA LEU A 22 51.06 -17.05 2.45
C LEU A 22 50.24 -15.89 3.02
N VAL A 23 50.60 -15.50 4.24
CA VAL A 23 50.28 -14.17 4.78
C VAL A 23 51.19 -13.18 4.07
N ARG A 24 50.72 -12.52 3.00
CA ARG A 24 51.35 -11.29 2.49
C ARG A 24 50.32 -10.26 2.03
N SER A 25 50.38 -9.11 2.68
CA SER A 25 49.79 -7.80 2.36
C SER A 25 48.25 -7.66 2.47
N ARG A 26 47.81 -7.16 3.64
CA ARG A 26 46.54 -6.42 3.77
C ARG A 26 46.69 -5.09 3.00
N LYS A 27 46.59 -5.10 1.67
CA LYS A 27 46.20 -3.88 0.95
C LYS A 27 44.77 -3.55 1.38
N ARG A 28 44.58 -2.36 1.93
CA ARG A 28 43.29 -1.86 2.41
C ARG A 28 42.26 -2.01 1.28
N ARG A 29 41.25 -2.85 1.49
CA ARG A 29 40.15 -3.10 0.52
C ARG A 29 39.31 -1.85 0.22
N SER A 30 39.58 -0.72 0.86
CA SER A 30 38.83 0.53 0.73
C SER A 30 39.16 1.32 -0.54
N ASP A 31 40.30 1.08 -1.20
CA ASP A 31 40.83 2.01 -2.20
C ASP A 31 40.61 1.54 -3.65
N LEU A 32 39.87 0.44 -3.84
CA LEU A 32 39.45 -0.05 -5.16
C LEU A 32 37.93 0.02 -5.28
N HIS A 33 37.36 1.23 -5.19
CA HIS A 33 36.00 1.47 -5.67
C HIS A 33 36.03 1.46 -7.21
N VAL A 34 36.12 0.26 -7.80
CA VAL A 34 35.90 0.10 -9.24
C VAL A 34 34.40 0.30 -9.43
N PRO A 35 33.96 1.38 -10.10
CA PRO A 35 32.54 1.54 -10.41
C PRO A 35 32.15 0.31 -11.23
N ARG A 36 31.13 -0.43 -10.76
CA ARG A 36 30.56 -1.52 -11.55
C ARG A 36 30.01 -0.89 -12.83
N ILE A 37 30.78 -0.95 -13.91
CA ILE A 37 30.33 -0.55 -15.23
C ILE A 37 29.24 -1.54 -15.59
N ASN A 38 28.00 -1.10 -15.42
CA ASN A 38 26.83 -1.91 -15.69
C ASN A 38 26.63 -1.89 -17.20
N VAL A 39 27.39 -2.72 -17.92
CA VAL A 39 27.27 -2.86 -19.38
C VAL A 39 25.92 -3.51 -19.65
N ARG A 40 24.89 -2.67 -19.87
CA ARG A 40 23.56 -3.14 -20.26
C ARG A 40 23.69 -3.74 -21.65
N ARG A 41 23.76 -5.07 -21.74
CA ARG A 41 23.67 -5.78 -23.02
C ARG A 41 22.35 -5.39 -23.69
N SER A 42 22.44 -4.87 -24.92
CA SER A 42 21.26 -4.64 -25.75
C SER A 42 20.59 -5.98 -26.05
N LEU A 43 19.29 -6.08 -25.78
CA LEU A 43 18.54 -7.29 -26.08
C LEU A 43 18.51 -7.51 -27.60
N THR A 44 18.75 -8.76 -28.00
CA THR A 44 18.60 -9.21 -29.39
C THR A 44 17.13 -9.14 -29.81
N PHE A 45 16.86 -9.19 -31.12
CA PHE A 45 15.48 -9.18 -31.63
C PHE A 45 14.64 -10.34 -31.05
N ALA A 46 15.21 -11.54 -30.98
CA ALA A 46 14.56 -12.72 -30.41
C ALA A 46 14.28 -12.56 -28.90
N GLU A 47 15.21 -11.99 -28.13
CA GLU A 47 14.99 -11.72 -26.71
C GLU A 47 13.88 -10.67 -26.50
N ARG A 48 13.79 -9.67 -27.38
CA ARG A 48 12.72 -8.66 -27.33
C ARG A 48 11.35 -9.26 -27.68
N SER A 49 11.27 -10.12 -28.70
CA SER A 49 10.02 -10.77 -29.07
C SER A 49 9.52 -11.70 -27.97
N LEU A 50 10.39 -12.53 -27.38
CA LEU A 50 10.06 -13.39 -26.23
C LEU A 50 9.58 -12.59 -25.03
N ARG A 51 10.22 -11.46 -24.74
CA ARG A 51 9.80 -10.58 -23.65
C ARG A 51 8.44 -9.96 -23.93
N LYS A 52 8.18 -9.55 -25.17
CA LYS A 52 6.88 -9.02 -25.59
C LYS A 52 5.78 -10.06 -25.44
N THR A 53 5.99 -11.29 -25.91
CA THR A 53 4.99 -12.37 -25.77
C THR A 53 4.73 -12.70 -24.30
N ALA A 54 5.76 -12.69 -23.45
CA ALA A 54 5.58 -12.88 -22.02
C ALA A 54 4.76 -11.75 -21.37
N TRP A 55 4.99 -10.51 -21.78
CA TRP A 55 4.20 -9.36 -21.32
C TRP A 55 2.76 -9.39 -21.79
N ASP A 56 2.52 -9.72 -23.05
CA ASP A 56 1.18 -9.82 -23.62
C ASP A 56 0.39 -10.94 -22.94
N LYS A 57 1.04 -12.09 -22.68
CA LYS A 57 0.46 -13.17 -21.88
C LYS A 57 0.11 -12.72 -20.46
N ALA A 58 1.08 -12.15 -19.73
CA ALA A 58 0.84 -11.68 -18.36
C ALA A 58 -0.28 -10.63 -18.28
N ARG A 59 -0.38 -9.74 -19.27
CA ARG A 59 -1.48 -8.77 -19.36
C ARG A 59 -2.82 -9.45 -19.61
N SER A 60 -2.85 -10.47 -20.47
CA SER A 60 -4.06 -11.26 -20.74
C SER A 60 -4.52 -12.00 -19.48
N ASP A 61 -3.59 -12.67 -18.79
CA ASP A 61 -3.86 -13.42 -17.57
C ASP A 61 -4.39 -12.46 -16.47
N GLN A 62 -3.70 -11.33 -16.26
CA GLN A 62 -4.16 -10.29 -15.32
C GLN A 62 -5.56 -9.78 -15.65
N LYS A 63 -5.88 -9.59 -16.94
CA LYS A 63 -7.21 -9.14 -17.36
C LYS A 63 -8.28 -10.19 -17.06
N ALA A 64 -7.98 -11.47 -17.27
CA ALA A 64 -8.87 -12.58 -16.96
C ALA A 64 -9.12 -12.67 -15.44
N ASP A 65 -8.07 -12.58 -14.63
CA ASP A 65 -8.17 -12.58 -13.17
C ASP A 65 -9.02 -11.42 -12.65
N LEU A 66 -8.82 -10.22 -13.20
CA LEU A 66 -9.63 -9.05 -12.84
C LEU A 66 -11.10 -9.19 -13.25
N GLN A 67 -11.39 -9.91 -14.34
CA GLN A 67 -12.76 -10.15 -14.75
C GLN A 67 -13.43 -11.16 -13.81
N ALA A 68 -12.76 -12.28 -13.50
CA ALA A 68 -13.27 -13.27 -12.56
C ALA A 68 -13.59 -12.63 -11.19
N ALA A 69 -12.70 -11.79 -10.68
CA ALA A 69 -12.95 -11.06 -9.43
C ALA A 69 -14.16 -10.11 -9.51
N ARG A 70 -14.40 -9.47 -10.66
CA ARG A 70 -15.60 -8.63 -10.85
C ARG A 70 -16.88 -9.45 -10.88
N ASP A 71 -16.84 -10.61 -11.53
CA ASP A 71 -17.99 -11.51 -11.61
C ASP A 71 -18.36 -12.03 -10.20
N GLU A 72 -17.37 -12.32 -9.36
CA GLU A 72 -17.58 -12.65 -7.95
C GLU A 72 -18.23 -11.49 -7.17
N ILE A 73 -17.75 -10.25 -7.36
CA ILE A 73 -18.33 -9.07 -6.70
C ILE A 73 -19.78 -8.84 -7.15
N HIS A 74 -20.08 -9.06 -8.44
CA HIS A 74 -21.44 -8.99 -8.97
C HIS A 74 -22.36 -10.03 -8.31
N SER A 75 -21.90 -11.28 -8.20
CA SER A 75 -22.63 -12.34 -7.50
C SER A 75 -22.97 -11.96 -6.06
N ILE A 76 -21.99 -11.39 -5.33
CA ILE A 76 -22.21 -10.90 -3.95
C ILE A 76 -23.19 -9.73 -3.93
N ALA A 77 -23.11 -8.80 -4.89
CA ALA A 77 -24.02 -7.68 -5.00
C ALA A 77 -25.47 -8.13 -5.24
N ALA A 78 -25.68 -9.15 -6.07
CA ALA A 78 -26.99 -9.75 -6.32
C ALA A 78 -27.54 -10.39 -5.03
N MET A 79 -26.73 -11.14 -4.28
CA MET A 79 -27.12 -11.69 -2.99
C MET A 79 -27.55 -10.60 -1.98
N PHE A 80 -26.88 -9.44 -1.99
CA PHE A 80 -27.25 -8.32 -1.13
C PHE A 80 -28.53 -7.63 -1.59
N ALA A 81 -28.75 -7.51 -2.90
CA ALA A 81 -29.99 -6.99 -3.46
C ALA A 81 -31.20 -7.84 -3.02
N GLU A 82 -31.08 -9.17 -3.09
CA GLU A 82 -32.11 -10.10 -2.63
C GLU A 82 -32.36 -10.00 -1.12
N LYS A 83 -31.29 -9.94 -0.32
CA LYS A 83 -31.38 -9.99 1.14
C LYS A 83 -31.84 -8.69 1.78
N TYR A 84 -31.39 -7.55 1.27
CA TYR A 84 -31.57 -6.24 1.89
C TYR A 84 -32.47 -5.29 1.08
N GLY A 85 -32.92 -5.71 -0.11
CA GLY A 85 -33.58 -4.85 -1.07
C GLY A 85 -32.59 -3.89 -1.76
N HIS A 86 -33.09 -3.16 -2.77
CA HIS A 86 -32.34 -2.34 -3.76
C HIS A 86 -31.83 -3.10 -4.99
N CYS A 87 -31.38 -2.33 -6.00
CA CYS A 87 -30.79 -2.88 -7.21
C CYS A 87 -29.37 -3.39 -6.99
N GLU A 88 -28.94 -4.32 -7.84
CA GLU A 88 -27.59 -4.89 -7.84
C GLU A 88 -26.51 -3.81 -8.05
N GLU A 89 -26.72 -2.86 -8.96
CA GLU A 89 -25.73 -1.80 -9.24
C GLU A 89 -25.46 -0.91 -8.02
N TYR A 90 -26.45 -0.72 -7.15
CA TYR A 90 -26.29 0.02 -5.90
C TYR A 90 -25.32 -0.70 -4.97
N TRP A 91 -25.51 -2.00 -4.76
CA TRP A 91 -24.66 -2.80 -3.89
C TRP A 91 -23.26 -3.00 -4.47
N TYR A 92 -23.15 -3.23 -5.79
CA TYR A 92 -21.87 -3.29 -6.48
C TYR A 92 -21.05 -2.00 -6.26
N SER A 93 -21.67 -0.84 -6.48
CA SER A 93 -21.03 0.46 -6.26
C SER A 93 -20.60 0.65 -4.80
N ARG A 94 -21.44 0.21 -3.86
CA ARG A 94 -21.16 0.33 -2.43
C ARG A 94 -20.01 -0.57 -1.98
N ILE A 95 -19.93 -1.80 -2.50
CA ILE A 95 -18.82 -2.73 -2.24
C ILE A 95 -17.51 -2.10 -2.74
N MET A 96 -17.49 -1.61 -3.98
CA MET A 96 -16.31 -0.97 -4.59
C MET A 96 -15.88 0.30 -3.84
N GLN A 97 -16.82 1.06 -3.27
CA GLN A 97 -16.52 2.27 -2.49
C GLN A 97 -16.04 1.98 -1.05
N SER A 98 -16.42 0.84 -0.46
CA SER A 98 -16.13 0.52 0.94
C SER A 98 -14.63 0.56 1.28
N GLU A 99 -13.78 0.07 0.37
CA GLU A 99 -12.32 0.08 0.53
C GLU A 99 -11.76 1.51 0.55
N ARG A 100 -12.29 2.38 -0.32
CA ARG A 100 -11.88 3.79 -0.40
C ARG A 100 -12.19 4.53 0.90
N LEU A 101 -13.36 4.29 1.48
CA LEU A 101 -13.79 4.92 2.73
C LEU A 101 -12.95 4.45 3.92
N ALA A 102 -12.59 3.16 3.96
CA ALA A 102 -11.77 2.58 5.04
C ALA A 102 -10.37 3.20 5.11
N LYS A 103 -9.78 3.54 3.96
CA LYS A 103 -8.44 4.17 3.88
C LYS A 103 -8.45 5.64 4.31
N THR A 104 -9.60 6.31 4.30
CA THR A 104 -9.72 7.73 4.66
C THR A 104 -10.17 7.94 6.11
N LYS A 105 -9.42 7.43 7.09
CA LYS A 105 -9.51 8.00 8.45
C LYS A 105 -8.83 9.36 8.42
N ARG A 106 -9.58 10.41 8.08
CA ARG A 106 -9.07 11.80 8.17
C ARG A 106 -8.67 12.04 9.63
N ARG A 107 -7.43 12.50 9.86
CA ARG A 107 -7.01 12.94 11.19
C ARG A 107 -7.95 14.04 11.64
N ILE A 108 -8.61 13.83 12.78
CA ILE A 108 -9.49 14.84 13.37
C ILE A 108 -8.61 16.03 13.73
N ASN A 109 -8.86 17.17 13.09
CA ASN A 109 -8.21 18.42 13.46
C ASN A 109 -8.96 19.00 14.67
N LEU A 110 -8.33 18.98 15.85
CA LEU A 110 -8.94 19.42 17.11
C LEU A 110 -9.39 20.88 17.04
N TRP A 111 -8.67 21.73 16.30
CA TRP A 111 -9.07 23.11 16.04
C TRP A 111 -10.42 23.18 15.30
N ASN A 112 -10.62 22.35 14.26
CA ASN A 112 -11.90 22.34 13.52
C ASN A 112 -13.06 21.84 14.39
N VAL A 113 -12.79 20.88 15.29
CA VAL A 113 -13.79 20.40 16.26
C VAL A 113 -14.17 21.53 17.21
N PHE A 114 -13.17 22.18 17.81
CA PHE A 114 -13.38 23.32 18.70
C PHE A 114 -14.16 24.45 18.02
N LEU A 115 -13.71 24.87 16.83
CA LEU A 115 -14.35 25.93 16.05
C LEU A 115 -15.82 25.60 15.77
N SER A 116 -16.12 24.36 15.36
CA SER A 116 -17.50 23.95 15.09
C SER A 116 -18.38 23.94 16.34
N LEU A 117 -17.84 23.54 17.50
CA LEU A 117 -18.59 23.51 18.75
C LEU A 117 -18.87 24.91 19.27
N ARG A 118 -17.87 25.79 19.27
CA ARG A 118 -18.03 27.17 19.73
C ARG A 118 -18.91 27.99 18.79
N LEU A 119 -18.75 27.86 17.48
CA LEU A 119 -19.62 28.54 16.51
C LEU A 119 -21.09 28.12 16.67
N ARG A 120 -21.34 26.83 16.96
CA ARG A 120 -22.68 26.34 17.27
C ARG A 120 -23.24 26.99 18.54
N GLN A 121 -22.43 27.12 19.60
CA GLN A 121 -22.85 27.79 20.85
C GLN A 121 -23.20 29.26 20.62
N ILE A 122 -22.37 30.00 19.89
CA ILE A 122 -22.61 31.41 19.56
C ILE A 122 -23.94 31.55 18.79
N ASN A 123 -24.17 30.68 17.80
CA ASN A 123 -25.37 30.72 16.96
C ASN A 123 -26.64 30.25 17.66
N LEU A 124 -26.54 29.51 18.78
CA LEU A 124 -27.71 29.13 19.57
C LEU A 124 -28.30 30.32 20.35
N GLY A 125 -27.47 31.32 20.68
CA GLY A 125 -27.87 32.51 21.44
C GLY A 125 -28.17 33.75 20.59
N GLN A 126 -28.02 33.68 19.26
CA GLN A 126 -28.17 34.83 18.37
C GLN A 126 -29.21 34.57 17.29
N GLY A 127 -30.08 35.55 17.04
CA GLY A 127 -31.07 35.47 15.95
C GLY A 127 -30.44 35.49 14.56
N THR A 128 -29.21 36.00 14.44
CA THR A 128 -28.42 35.98 13.21
C THR A 128 -27.31 34.93 13.28
N LYS A 129 -27.25 34.04 12.29
CA LYS A 129 -26.23 32.99 12.21
C LYS A 129 -24.90 33.58 11.74
N LYS A 130 -23.91 33.58 12.62
CA LYS A 130 -22.52 33.90 12.32
C LYS A 130 -21.84 32.76 11.58
N LYS A 131 -20.94 33.10 10.66
CA LYS A 131 -20.18 32.16 9.83
C LYS A 131 -18.77 32.01 10.39
N ALA A 132 -18.15 30.85 10.13
CA ALA A 132 -16.75 30.59 10.50
C ALA A 132 -15.76 31.56 9.83
N ASN A 133 -16.15 32.18 8.72
CA ASN A 133 -15.32 33.13 7.97
C ASN A 133 -15.45 34.58 8.46
N ASP A 134 -16.29 34.85 9.47
CA ASP A 134 -16.43 36.19 10.02
C ASP A 134 -15.15 36.54 10.80
N PRO A 135 -14.42 37.61 10.42
CA PRO A 135 -13.08 37.87 10.92
C PRO A 135 -13.05 38.08 12.44
N ASP A 136 -14.04 38.78 12.98
CA ASP A 136 -14.14 39.07 14.42
C ASP A 136 -14.37 37.80 15.24
N VAL A 137 -15.23 36.90 14.74
CA VAL A 137 -15.54 35.63 15.38
C VAL A 137 -14.34 34.71 15.34
N LEU A 138 -13.65 34.65 14.21
CA LEU A 138 -12.47 33.84 14.05
C LEU A 138 -11.33 34.33 14.96
N ALA A 139 -11.12 35.65 15.05
CA ALA A 139 -10.11 36.24 15.93
C ALA A 139 -10.40 35.89 17.41
N GLN A 140 -11.65 36.05 17.85
CA GLN A 140 -12.07 35.71 19.22
C GLN A 140 -11.83 34.22 19.53
N LEU A 141 -12.29 33.32 18.64
CA LEU A 141 -12.13 31.88 18.85
C LEU A 141 -10.67 31.44 18.79
N THR A 142 -9.84 32.11 17.99
CA THR A 142 -8.39 31.82 17.92
C THR A 142 -7.71 32.19 19.23
N GLN A 143 -8.03 33.35 19.80
CA GLN A 143 -7.51 33.76 21.11
C GLN A 143 -7.93 32.79 22.22
N GLU A 144 -9.20 32.40 22.24
CA GLU A 144 -9.73 31.44 23.21
C GLU A 144 -9.01 30.08 23.13
N TRP A 145 -8.77 29.59 21.92
CA TRP A 145 -8.02 28.36 21.70
C TRP A 145 -6.58 28.44 22.18
N LEU A 146 -5.89 29.55 21.86
CA LEU A 146 -4.52 29.76 22.31
C LEU A 146 -4.43 29.77 23.85
N ALA A 147 -5.39 30.43 24.51
CA ALA A 147 -5.47 30.47 25.97
C ALA A 147 -5.60 29.05 26.57
N MET A 148 -6.53 28.23 26.07
CA MET A 148 -6.69 26.85 26.55
C MET A 148 -5.46 25.96 26.27
N SER A 149 -4.75 26.21 25.17
CA SER A 149 -3.57 25.42 24.80
C SER A 149 -2.33 25.73 25.64
N GLN A 150 -2.29 26.87 26.35
CA GLN A 150 -1.17 27.22 27.25
C GLN A 150 -1.34 26.62 28.66
N GLU A 151 -2.55 26.24 29.03
CA GLU A 151 -2.88 25.66 30.35
C GLU A 151 -2.84 24.13 30.37
N ALA A 152 -2.68 23.48 29.20
CA ALA A 152 -2.69 22.02 29.01
C ALA A 152 -1.30 21.46 28.71
#